data_AF-A0A3S4PBX0-F1
#
_entry.id   AF-A0A3S4PBX0-F1
#
_cell.length_a   1.000
_cell.length_b   1.000
_cell.length_c   1.000
_cell.angle_alpha   90.00
_cell.angle_beta   90.00
_cell.angle_gamma   90.00
#
_symmetry.space_group_name_H-M   'P 1'
#
loop_
_entity.id
_entity.type
_entity.pdbx_description
1 polymer ?
#
loop_
_entity_poly.entity_id
_entity_poly.type
_entity_poly.pdbx_seq_one_letter_code
_entity_poly.pdbx_strand_id
1 'polypeptide(L)'
;MLSSPYLSNDWQMEPFQPGPIDSSVLSDQDNHVSTSIWNDKEPGVYRCIPANPKSGIWKLNERQCNIVKRTGLYHLSQICHMRIDHSLVSALIERWRPETNTFHFLSGEATITLEDVVYIYGLPIDGPPVIGRTYTKRPIIKEICNTLLGKVPKPTDIESGQLKLTWFHKNFVETPENASEDDIDRYTRAYLFCLVSTQICGFTSGSRGPVYLLELFETFQVYAWAPACLANLYRTLSKATRVKDEIRTICGALQLVQIWAYSRMRIGRPIKQNMENIKFEFPLFKMWEKRLKNHFSLTTVEEARQQLDQQGIDQVSYFGYLCLLICRNIKPK
;
A
#
# COMPACT_ATOMS: atom_id res chain seq x y z
N MET A 1 -61.12 29.12 -21.68
CA MET A 1 -59.76 29.66 -21.84
C MET A 1 -59.25 30.10 -20.48
N LEU A 2 -58.52 29.22 -19.79
CA LEU A 2 -57.63 29.58 -18.69
C LEU A 2 -56.44 28.63 -18.80
N SER A 3 -55.35 29.14 -19.36
CA SER A 3 -54.07 28.47 -19.55
C SER A 3 -53.30 28.45 -18.22
N SER A 4 -53.00 27.25 -17.72
CA SER A 4 -52.09 27.04 -16.59
C SER A 4 -50.65 27.36 -17.02
N PRO A 5 -49.91 28.24 -16.30
CA PRO A 5 -48.58 28.70 -16.72
C PRO A 5 -47.42 27.84 -16.23
N TYR A 6 -47.64 26.58 -15.82
CA TYR A 6 -46.59 25.73 -15.23
C TYR A 6 -46.16 24.55 -16.11
N LEU A 7 -46.05 24.78 -17.42
CA LEU A 7 -45.35 23.90 -18.34
C LEU A 7 -44.25 24.68 -19.06
N SER A 8 -43.25 25.15 -18.31
CA SER A 8 -41.95 25.48 -18.86
C SER A 8 -41.03 24.28 -18.65
N ASN A 9 -40.93 23.45 -19.70
CA ASN A 9 -39.85 22.49 -19.85
C ASN A 9 -38.55 23.26 -20.04
N ASP A 10 -37.85 23.54 -18.95
CA ASP A 10 -36.45 23.96 -18.96
C ASP A 10 -35.74 23.29 -17.78
N TRP A 11 -35.59 21.97 -17.85
CA TRP A 11 -34.47 21.33 -17.15
C TRP A 11 -33.21 21.65 -17.94
N GLN A 12 -32.73 22.90 -17.85
CA GLN A 12 -31.32 23.14 -18.09
C GLN A 12 -30.60 22.28 -17.05
N MET A 13 -30.01 21.16 -17.51
CA MET A 13 -29.05 20.45 -16.68
C MET A 13 -28.01 21.48 -16.27
N GLU A 14 -27.97 21.82 -14.99
CA GLU A 14 -26.86 22.61 -14.46
C GLU A 14 -25.57 21.96 -14.96
N PRO A 15 -24.60 22.76 -15.46
CA PRO A 15 -23.34 22.21 -15.92
C PRO A 15 -22.81 21.35 -14.79
N PHE A 16 -22.66 20.04 -15.07
CA PHE A 16 -22.17 19.04 -14.13
C PHE A 16 -20.92 19.60 -13.47
N GLN A 17 -21.05 20.15 -12.26
CA GLN A 17 -19.91 20.67 -11.54
C GLN A 17 -19.16 19.43 -11.06
N PRO A 18 -17.98 19.14 -11.63
CA PRO A 18 -17.22 18.02 -11.13
C PRO A 18 -16.70 18.48 -9.77
N GLY A 19 -17.36 18.07 -8.69
CA GLY A 19 -17.06 18.60 -7.36
C GLY A 19 -18.17 18.35 -6.34
N PRO A 20 -17.88 18.52 -5.04
CA PRO A 20 -18.88 18.43 -4.00
C PRO A 20 -19.85 19.61 -4.11
N ILE A 21 -21.12 19.38 -3.79
CA ILE A 21 -22.14 20.44 -3.70
C ILE A 21 -21.72 21.48 -2.64
N ASP A 22 -21.03 21.05 -1.59
CA ASP A 22 -20.45 21.90 -0.56
C ASP A 22 -18.92 21.85 -0.61
N SER A 23 -18.32 22.94 -1.07
CA SER A 23 -16.86 23.08 -1.17
C SER A 23 -16.16 23.21 0.19
N SER A 24 -16.89 23.42 1.29
CA SER A 24 -16.30 23.48 2.64
C SER A 24 -15.83 22.12 3.14
N VAL A 25 -16.34 21.02 2.56
CA VAL A 25 -16.01 19.64 2.94
C VAL A 25 -14.69 19.18 2.31
N LEU A 26 -14.43 19.54 1.04
CA LEU A 26 -13.19 19.19 0.32
C LEU A 26 -12.24 20.39 0.26
N SER A 27 -11.71 20.75 1.43
CA SER A 27 -10.94 21.97 1.64
C SER A 27 -9.62 22.09 0.85
N ASP A 28 -9.00 20.98 0.40
CA ASP A 28 -7.72 20.99 -0.33
C ASP A 28 -7.91 20.78 -1.84
N GLN A 29 -9.12 20.97 -2.37
CA GLN A 29 -9.43 20.71 -3.77
C GLN A 29 -8.51 21.46 -4.75
N ASP A 30 -8.21 22.75 -4.53
CA ASP A 30 -7.34 23.52 -5.43
C ASP A 30 -5.94 22.92 -5.59
N ASN A 31 -5.48 22.17 -4.59
CA ASN A 31 -4.20 21.46 -4.59
C ASN A 31 -4.35 19.99 -5.00
N HIS A 32 -5.56 19.50 -5.22
CA HIS A 32 -5.83 18.11 -5.52
C HIS A 32 -5.58 17.79 -7.01
N VAL A 33 -5.09 16.59 -7.30
CA VAL A 33 -4.74 16.13 -8.66
C VAL A 33 -5.95 16.16 -9.61
N SER A 34 -7.16 15.93 -9.10
CA SER A 34 -8.40 16.02 -9.89
C SER A 34 -8.69 17.42 -10.42
N THR A 35 -8.13 18.48 -9.83
CA THR A 35 -8.28 19.85 -10.35
C THR A 35 -7.70 20.01 -11.74
N SER A 36 -6.68 19.22 -12.11
CA SER A 36 -6.22 19.23 -13.51
C SER A 36 -7.28 18.67 -14.45
N ILE A 37 -7.98 17.60 -14.04
CA ILE A 37 -9.05 16.95 -14.82
C ILE A 37 -10.22 17.93 -15.00
N TRP A 38 -10.59 18.68 -13.96
CA TRP A 38 -11.65 19.69 -14.03
C TRP A 38 -11.33 20.86 -14.97
N ASN A 39 -10.06 21.04 -15.30
CA ASN A 39 -9.57 22.04 -16.25
C ASN A 39 -9.19 21.40 -17.61
N ASP A 40 -9.79 20.24 -17.93
CA ASP A 40 -9.56 19.48 -19.16
C ASP A 40 -8.08 19.11 -19.41
N LYS A 41 -7.32 18.85 -18.34
CA LYS A 41 -5.92 18.43 -18.39
C LYS A 41 -5.71 17.08 -17.73
N GLU A 42 -5.05 16.17 -18.46
CA GLU A 42 -4.66 14.87 -17.94
C GLU A 42 -3.49 14.99 -16.94
N PRO A 43 -3.64 14.53 -15.68
CA PRO A 43 -2.56 14.58 -14.68
C PRO A 43 -1.36 13.67 -14.98
N GLY A 44 -1.56 12.71 -15.90
CA GLY A 44 -0.60 11.68 -16.25
C GLY A 44 -0.64 10.45 -15.34
N VAL A 45 0.13 9.43 -15.69
CA VAL A 45 0.16 8.14 -14.98
C VAL A 45 1.23 8.16 -13.89
N TYR A 46 0.87 7.70 -12.68
CA TYR A 46 1.85 7.50 -11.61
C TYR A 46 2.73 6.29 -11.91
N ARG A 47 4.04 6.44 -11.67
CA ARG A 47 4.96 5.31 -11.64
C ARG A 47 4.77 4.54 -10.33
N CYS A 48 4.15 3.38 -10.42
CA CYS A 48 4.02 2.43 -9.33
C CYS A 48 5.25 1.51 -9.29
N ILE A 49 5.95 1.44 -8.16
CA ILE A 49 7.07 0.50 -8.00
C ILE A 49 6.63 -0.57 -7.00
N PRO A 50 6.22 -1.77 -7.46
CA PRO A 50 5.97 -2.88 -6.55
C PRO A 50 7.28 -3.36 -5.95
N ALA A 51 7.22 -3.76 -4.69
CA ALA A 51 8.30 -4.50 -4.09
C ALA A 51 8.05 -6.01 -4.17
N ASN A 52 9.11 -6.78 -4.40
CA ASN A 52 9.09 -8.23 -4.49
C ASN A 52 10.01 -8.85 -3.41
N PRO A 53 9.46 -9.14 -2.22
CA PRO A 53 10.20 -9.79 -1.14
C PRO A 53 10.76 -11.16 -1.55
N LYS A 54 10.05 -11.88 -2.42
CA LYS A 54 10.45 -13.17 -3.00
C LYS A 54 11.23 -13.07 -4.31
N SER A 55 11.94 -11.96 -4.52
CA SER A 55 12.81 -11.77 -5.70
C SER A 55 13.95 -12.78 -5.81
N GLY A 56 14.17 -13.62 -4.80
CA GLY A 56 15.31 -14.55 -4.74
C GLY A 56 16.63 -13.85 -4.40
N ILE A 57 16.61 -12.52 -4.22
CA ILE A 57 17.78 -11.74 -3.81
C ILE A 57 18.23 -12.20 -2.44
N TRP A 58 17.33 -12.23 -1.45
CA TRP A 58 17.65 -12.60 -0.07
C TRP A 58 17.61 -14.12 0.11
N LYS A 59 18.70 -14.70 0.62
CA LYS A 59 18.80 -16.13 0.95
C LYS A 59 18.70 -16.32 2.46
N LEU A 60 17.47 -16.51 2.95
CA LEU A 60 17.23 -16.73 4.38
C LEU A 60 17.39 -18.20 4.74
N ASN A 61 18.16 -18.50 5.78
CA ASN A 61 18.20 -19.83 6.37
C ASN A 61 16.96 -20.10 7.25
N GLU A 62 16.81 -21.33 7.73
CA GLU A 62 15.66 -21.74 8.55
C GLU A 62 15.46 -20.88 9.80
N ARG A 63 16.56 -20.53 10.48
CA ARG A 63 16.50 -19.69 11.68
C ARG A 63 16.04 -18.28 11.38
N GLN A 64 16.57 -17.66 10.32
CA GLN A 64 16.13 -16.34 9.88
C GLN A 64 14.64 -16.36 9.54
N CYS A 65 14.17 -17.43 8.88
CA CYS A 65 12.74 -17.63 8.62
C CYS A 65 11.92 -17.74 9.90
N ASN A 66 12.42 -18.42 10.93
CA ASN A 66 11.76 -18.53 12.24
C ASN A 66 11.70 -17.18 12.97
N ILE A 67 12.76 -16.37 12.91
CA ILE A 67 12.75 -15.01 13.44
C ILE A 67 11.72 -14.14 12.70
N VAL A 68 11.66 -14.21 11.37
CA VAL A 68 10.66 -13.48 10.55
C VAL A 68 9.23 -13.90 10.92
N LYS A 69 8.99 -15.18 11.26
CA LYS A 69 7.70 -15.63 11.79
C LYS A 69 7.38 -15.00 13.15
N ARG A 70 8.37 -14.93 14.05
CA ARG A 70 8.21 -14.35 15.39
C ARG A 70 7.85 -12.86 15.39
N THR A 71 8.21 -12.10 14.34
CA THR A 71 7.84 -10.68 14.22
C THR A 71 6.42 -10.45 13.68
N GLY A 72 5.70 -11.52 13.29
CA GLY A 72 4.39 -11.43 12.64
C GLY A 72 4.45 -11.02 11.16
N LEU A 73 5.64 -10.97 10.56
CA LEU A 73 5.86 -10.50 9.18
C LEU A 73 6.05 -11.64 8.18
N TYR A 74 5.84 -12.90 8.59
CA TYR A 74 5.98 -14.06 7.70
C TYR A 74 5.10 -13.95 6.46
N HIS A 75 3.82 -13.63 6.61
CA HIS A 75 2.96 -13.50 5.44
C HIS A 75 3.41 -12.41 4.47
N LEU A 76 3.83 -11.26 4.98
CA LEU A 76 4.39 -10.17 4.18
C LEU A 76 5.66 -10.60 3.43
N SER A 77 6.51 -11.40 4.07
CA SER A 77 7.72 -11.96 3.43
C SER A 77 7.42 -12.96 2.32
N GLN A 78 6.20 -13.51 2.29
CA GLN A 78 5.77 -14.49 1.30
C GLN A 78 5.17 -13.89 0.03
N ILE A 79 4.99 -12.57 -0.05
CA ILE A 79 4.43 -11.89 -1.22
C ILE A 79 5.39 -12.04 -2.42
N CYS A 80 4.86 -12.51 -3.54
CA CYS A 80 5.57 -12.61 -4.81
C CYS A 80 5.45 -11.32 -5.63
N HIS A 81 6.23 -11.22 -6.71
CA HIS A 81 6.03 -10.15 -7.68
C HIS A 81 4.63 -10.23 -8.27
N MET A 82 3.91 -9.12 -8.16
CA MET A 82 2.63 -8.89 -8.80
C MET A 82 2.79 -7.67 -9.69
N ARG A 83 2.40 -7.80 -10.96
CA ARG A 83 2.32 -6.65 -11.86
C ARG A 83 1.28 -5.69 -11.30
N ILE A 84 1.70 -4.45 -11.05
CA ILE A 84 0.79 -3.38 -10.65
C ILE A 84 0.17 -2.77 -11.90
N ASP A 85 -1.12 -2.52 -11.83
CA ASP A 85 -1.88 -1.75 -12.79
C ASP A 85 -1.73 -0.26 -12.44
N HIS A 86 -0.80 0.40 -13.14
CA HIS A 86 -0.50 1.80 -12.90
C HIS A 86 -1.70 2.70 -13.20
N SER A 87 -2.49 2.34 -14.19
CA SER A 87 -3.67 3.10 -14.62
C SER A 87 -4.75 3.05 -13.54
N LEU A 88 -5.03 1.85 -13.02
CA LEU A 88 -5.98 1.65 -11.91
C LEU A 88 -5.55 2.43 -10.66
N VAL A 89 -4.28 2.29 -10.25
CA VAL A 89 -3.80 2.97 -9.04
C VAL A 89 -3.82 4.50 -9.22
N SER A 90 -3.49 5.00 -10.40
CA SER A 90 -3.58 6.44 -10.70
C SER A 90 -5.02 6.95 -10.63
N ALA A 91 -5.97 6.24 -11.24
CA ALA A 91 -7.38 6.60 -11.17
C ALA A 91 -7.93 6.55 -9.73
N LEU A 92 -7.50 5.58 -8.92
CA LEU A 92 -7.84 5.53 -7.50
C LEU A 92 -7.27 6.71 -6.72
N ILE A 93 -6.04 7.14 -7.01
CA ILE A 93 -5.45 8.34 -6.39
C ILE A 93 -6.30 9.58 -6.72
N GLU A 94 -6.75 9.73 -7.96
CA GLU A 94 -7.63 10.84 -8.35
C GLU A 94 -8.96 10.87 -7.59
N ARG A 95 -9.38 9.73 -6.99
CA ARG A 95 -10.59 9.62 -6.15
C ARG A 95 -10.31 9.70 -4.66
N TRP A 96 -9.05 9.59 -4.22
CA TRP A 96 -8.72 9.60 -2.80
C TRP A 96 -8.88 11.01 -2.22
N ARG A 97 -9.63 11.16 -1.13
CA ARG A 97 -9.78 12.42 -0.40
C ARG A 97 -9.04 12.37 0.93
N PRO A 98 -7.95 13.17 1.09
CA PRO A 98 -7.22 13.26 2.35
C PRO A 98 -8.07 13.68 3.55
N GLU A 99 -9.12 14.48 3.32
CA GLU A 99 -9.98 15.05 4.36
C GLU A 99 -10.78 13.98 5.10
N THR A 100 -11.30 12.99 4.36
CA THR A 100 -12.11 11.89 4.89
C THR A 100 -11.34 10.58 5.01
N ASN A 101 -10.15 10.48 4.39
CA ASN A 101 -9.41 9.22 4.17
C ASN A 101 -10.27 8.16 3.47
N THR A 102 -11.02 8.57 2.45
CA THR A 102 -11.89 7.72 1.63
C THR A 102 -11.68 7.99 0.14
N PHE A 103 -11.96 6.99 -0.68
CA PHE A 103 -12.12 7.15 -2.12
C PHE A 103 -13.55 7.60 -2.42
N HIS A 104 -13.70 8.61 -3.27
CA HIS A 104 -14.97 9.18 -3.68
C HIS A 104 -15.34 8.69 -5.07
N PHE A 105 -16.36 7.83 -5.15
CA PHE A 105 -16.93 7.32 -6.40
C PHE A 105 -18.33 7.91 -6.64
N LEU A 106 -18.86 7.76 -7.84
CA LEU A 106 -20.25 8.18 -8.13
C LEU A 106 -21.29 7.42 -7.31
N SER A 107 -20.97 6.19 -6.91
CA SER A 107 -21.81 5.33 -6.06
C SER A 107 -21.67 5.60 -4.55
N GLY A 108 -20.77 6.50 -4.15
CA GLY A 108 -20.52 6.86 -2.75
C GLY A 108 -19.06 6.75 -2.34
N GLU A 109 -18.82 6.70 -1.04
CA GLU A 109 -17.47 6.62 -0.47
C GLU A 109 -17.09 5.19 -0.09
N ALA A 110 -15.81 4.84 -0.26
CA ALA A 110 -15.25 3.60 0.25
C ALA A 110 -13.81 3.81 0.71
N THR A 111 -13.33 3.01 1.64
CA THR A 111 -11.91 3.04 2.03
C THR A 111 -11.37 1.66 2.31
N ILE A 112 -10.05 1.55 2.23
CA ILE A 112 -9.32 0.37 2.70
C ILE A 112 -9.35 0.44 4.22
N THR A 113 -9.85 -0.60 4.88
CA THR A 113 -9.96 -0.64 6.34
C THR A 113 -8.82 -1.44 6.96
N LEU A 114 -8.73 -1.40 8.30
CA LEU A 114 -7.82 -2.28 9.03
C LEU A 114 -8.12 -3.76 8.77
N GLU A 115 -9.41 -4.10 8.61
CA GLU A 115 -9.86 -5.44 8.27
C GLU A 115 -9.24 -5.88 6.93
N ASP A 116 -9.31 -5.04 5.89
CA ASP A 116 -8.70 -5.33 4.59
C ASP A 116 -7.19 -5.59 4.70
N VAL A 117 -6.47 -4.82 5.51
CA VAL A 117 -5.02 -5.05 5.71
C VAL A 117 -4.73 -6.43 6.29
N VAL A 118 -5.52 -6.85 7.26
CA VAL A 118 -5.35 -8.14 7.95
C VAL A 118 -5.69 -9.29 7.02
N TYR A 119 -6.80 -9.21 6.28
CA TYR A 119 -7.18 -10.30 5.37
C TYR A 119 -6.32 -10.36 4.12
N ILE A 120 -5.94 -9.19 3.56
CA ILE A 120 -5.17 -9.14 2.32
C ILE A 120 -3.71 -9.51 2.58
N TYR A 121 -3.05 -8.89 3.58
CA TYR A 121 -1.62 -9.10 3.85
C TYR A 121 -1.31 -10.07 5.00
N GLY A 122 -2.28 -10.37 5.87
CA GLY A 122 -2.03 -11.25 7.03
C GLY A 122 -1.19 -10.59 8.12
N LEU A 123 -1.27 -9.26 8.26
CA LEU A 123 -0.50 -8.51 9.26
C LEU A 123 -1.19 -8.53 10.64
N PRO A 124 -0.42 -8.55 11.75
CA PRO A 124 -0.98 -8.49 13.09
C PRO A 124 -1.61 -7.13 13.42
N ILE A 125 -2.77 -7.16 14.08
CA ILE A 125 -3.44 -5.98 14.65
C ILE A 125 -2.82 -5.62 16.00
N ASP A 126 -2.68 -6.63 16.87
CA ASP A 126 -2.25 -6.44 18.25
C ASP A 126 -0.72 -6.33 18.36
N GLY A 127 -0.28 -5.63 19.40
CA GLY A 127 1.12 -5.41 19.73
C GLY A 127 1.41 -3.93 20.03
N PRO A 128 2.65 -3.60 20.42
CA PRO A 128 3.04 -2.21 20.58
C PRO A 128 2.87 -1.42 19.27
N PRO A 129 2.60 -0.11 19.35
CA PRO A 129 2.47 0.72 18.16
C PRO A 129 3.82 0.83 17.44
N VAL A 130 3.78 0.85 16.10
CA VAL A 130 4.96 1.07 15.24
C VAL A 130 5.28 2.56 15.23
N ILE A 131 6.06 2.98 16.23
CA ILE A 131 6.53 4.36 16.39
C ILE A 131 8.04 4.39 16.49
N GLY A 132 8.64 5.52 16.12
CA GLY A 132 10.09 5.67 16.21
C GLY A 132 10.52 7.12 16.17
N ARG A 133 11.79 7.34 16.51
CA ARG A 133 12.39 8.68 16.57
C ARG A 133 12.80 9.13 15.17
N THR A 134 12.61 10.42 14.89
CA THR A 134 13.14 11.04 13.68
C THR A 134 14.61 11.41 13.91
N TYR A 135 15.52 10.63 13.31
CA TYR A 135 16.95 10.92 13.38
C TYR A 135 17.38 11.93 12.33
N THR A 136 17.88 13.09 12.75
CA THR A 136 18.39 14.12 11.83
C THR A 136 19.92 14.15 11.78
N LYS A 137 20.60 13.67 12.82
CA LYS A 137 22.07 13.72 12.95
C LYS A 137 22.71 12.42 12.44
N ARG A 138 23.56 12.54 11.41
CA ARG A 138 24.30 11.41 10.82
C ARG A 138 25.14 10.61 11.82
N PRO A 139 25.84 11.21 12.82
CA PRO A 139 26.60 10.43 13.79
C PRO A 139 25.74 9.43 14.58
N ILE A 140 24.55 9.84 15.01
CA ILE A 140 23.60 8.97 15.73
C ILE A 140 23.15 7.81 14.83
N ILE A 141 22.84 8.08 13.57
CA ILE A 141 22.44 7.04 12.60
C ILE A 141 23.56 6.02 12.40
N LYS A 142 24.82 6.48 12.30
CA LYS A 142 25.98 5.59 12.18
C LYS A 142 26.15 4.70 13.41
N GLU A 143 25.95 5.25 14.60
CA GLU A 143 26.00 4.51 15.86
C GLU A 143 24.91 3.43 15.91
N ILE A 144 23.66 3.79 15.59
CA ILE A 144 22.54 2.82 15.51
C ILE A 144 22.87 1.69 14.52
N CYS A 145 23.36 2.02 13.33
CA CYS A 145 23.75 1.00 12.34
C CYS A 145 24.90 0.12 12.84
N ASN A 146 25.91 0.71 13.51
CA ASN A 146 27.01 -0.06 14.07
C ASN A 146 26.51 -1.04 15.14
N THR A 147 25.70 -0.56 16.07
CA THR A 147 25.17 -1.35 17.18
C THR A 147 24.24 -2.46 16.68
N LEU A 148 23.28 -2.14 15.81
CA LEU A 148 22.23 -3.07 15.41
C LEU A 148 22.58 -3.93 14.20
N LEU A 149 23.54 -3.51 13.36
CA LEU A 149 23.91 -4.24 12.13
C LEU A 149 25.39 -4.62 12.07
N GLY A 150 26.23 -4.13 12.99
CA GLY A 150 27.68 -4.38 12.97
C GLY A 150 28.41 -3.71 11.79
N LYS A 151 27.74 -2.87 11.01
CA LYS A 151 28.31 -2.17 9.84
C LYS A 151 27.83 -0.73 9.78
N VAL A 152 28.72 0.16 9.36
CA VAL A 152 28.44 1.59 9.26
C VAL A 152 28.22 1.99 7.78
N PRO A 153 27.10 2.63 7.42
CA PRO A 153 26.86 3.14 6.06
C PRO A 153 27.75 4.34 5.74
N LYS A 154 28.05 4.53 4.44
CA LYS A 154 28.76 5.72 3.97
C LYS A 154 27.84 6.95 4.04
N PRO A 155 28.39 8.18 4.07
CA PRO A 155 27.57 9.39 4.05
C PRO A 155 26.59 9.47 2.87
N THR A 156 26.94 8.87 1.72
CA THR A 156 26.08 8.79 0.53
C THR A 156 24.91 7.82 0.67
N ASP A 157 24.94 6.93 1.66
CA ASP A 157 23.88 5.95 1.94
C ASP A 157 22.90 6.46 3.01
N ILE A 158 23.16 7.64 3.60
CA ILE A 158 22.32 8.28 4.63
C ILE A 158 21.81 9.64 4.13
N GLU A 159 20.49 9.79 4.14
CA GLU A 159 19.83 11.04 3.75
C GLU A 159 18.57 11.25 4.58
N SER A 160 18.43 12.42 5.20
CA SER A 160 17.21 12.84 5.93
C SER A 160 16.63 11.79 6.88
N GLY A 161 17.49 11.10 7.65
CA GLY A 161 17.05 10.05 8.59
C GLY A 161 16.68 8.73 7.94
N GLN A 162 17.04 8.53 6.67
CA GLN A 162 16.77 7.31 5.90
C GLN A 162 18.06 6.65 5.42
N LEU A 163 17.99 5.33 5.22
CA LEU A 163 19.06 4.48 4.72
C LEU A 163 18.74 3.93 3.34
N LYS A 164 19.74 3.93 2.47
CA LYS A 164 19.63 3.40 1.11
C LYS A 164 19.49 1.88 1.10
N LEU A 165 18.47 1.36 0.42
CA LEU A 165 18.23 -0.09 0.34
C LEU A 165 19.34 -0.83 -0.41
N THR A 166 20.00 -0.19 -1.38
CA THR A 166 21.14 -0.79 -2.09
C THR A 166 22.32 -1.06 -1.18
N TRP A 167 22.48 -0.28 -0.10
CA TRP A 167 23.51 -0.55 0.91
C TRP A 167 23.20 -1.85 1.65
N PHE A 168 21.93 -2.10 1.98
CA PHE A 168 21.53 -3.37 2.59
C PHE A 168 21.75 -4.55 1.64
N HIS A 169 21.32 -4.41 0.39
CA HIS A 169 21.50 -5.47 -0.62
C HIS A 169 22.97 -5.84 -0.83
N LYS A 170 23.87 -4.85 -0.81
CA LYS A 170 25.32 -5.09 -0.96
C LYS A 170 25.93 -5.83 0.23
N ASN A 171 25.39 -5.66 1.43
CA ASN A 171 26.08 -6.04 2.67
C ASN A 171 25.45 -7.19 3.45
N PHE A 172 24.16 -7.51 3.22
CA PHE A 172 23.40 -8.41 4.10
C PHE A 172 22.57 -9.48 3.38
N VAL A 173 22.69 -9.59 2.05
CA VAL A 173 21.85 -10.52 1.27
C VAL A 173 22.13 -11.99 1.57
N GLU A 174 23.40 -12.33 1.79
CA GLU A 174 23.86 -13.69 2.03
C GLU A 174 24.68 -13.72 3.32
N THR A 175 24.17 -14.49 4.28
CA THR A 175 24.81 -14.70 5.58
C THR A 175 26.11 -15.51 5.38
N PRO A 176 27.24 -15.15 6.03
CA PRO A 176 28.48 -15.92 5.94
C PRO A 176 28.30 -17.38 6.39
N GLU A 177 29.07 -18.32 5.83
CA GLU A 177 28.98 -19.76 6.18
C GLU A 177 29.20 -20.05 7.67
N ASN A 178 30.10 -19.30 8.31
CA ASN A 178 30.43 -19.43 9.74
C ASN A 178 29.83 -18.28 10.57
N ALA A 179 28.63 -17.81 10.20
CA ALA A 179 27.98 -16.70 10.89
C ALA A 179 27.70 -17.02 12.35
N SER A 180 28.03 -16.09 13.24
CA SER A 180 27.64 -16.16 14.64
C SER A 180 26.13 -15.94 14.78
N GLU A 181 25.60 -16.25 15.96
CA GLU A 181 24.22 -15.96 16.37
C GLU A 181 23.87 -14.47 16.15
N ASP A 182 24.79 -13.58 16.54
CA ASP A 182 24.65 -12.14 16.38
C ASP A 182 24.63 -11.74 14.90
N ASP A 183 25.42 -12.39 14.05
CA ASP A 183 25.40 -12.13 12.61
C ASP A 183 24.08 -12.56 11.98
N ILE A 184 23.52 -13.70 12.39
CA ILE A 184 22.20 -14.14 11.93
C ILE A 184 21.14 -13.08 12.27
N ASP A 185 21.17 -12.55 13.49
CA ASP A 185 20.24 -11.52 13.94
C ASP A 185 20.43 -10.20 13.17
N ARG A 186 21.68 -9.74 12.98
CA ARG A 186 22.00 -8.54 12.18
C ARG A 186 21.50 -8.65 10.74
N TYR A 187 21.73 -9.80 10.10
CA TYR A 187 21.30 -10.05 8.73
C TYR A 187 19.77 -10.19 8.63
N THR A 188 19.12 -10.79 9.63
CA THR A 188 17.65 -10.85 9.68
C THR A 188 17.04 -9.47 9.87
N ARG A 189 17.64 -8.63 10.72
CA ARG A 189 17.23 -7.24 10.94
C ARG A 189 17.35 -6.40 9.67
N ALA A 190 18.43 -6.57 8.92
CA ALA A 190 18.61 -5.97 7.60
C ALA A 190 17.51 -6.40 6.61
N TYR A 191 17.18 -7.70 6.56
CA TYR A 191 16.10 -8.21 5.73
C TYR A 191 14.74 -7.59 6.12
N LEU A 192 14.39 -7.62 7.41
CA LEU A 192 13.13 -7.08 7.93
C LEU A 192 13.00 -5.58 7.68
N PHE A 193 14.11 -4.83 7.81
CA PHE A 193 14.17 -3.42 7.46
C PHE A 193 13.79 -3.20 6.00
N CYS A 194 14.40 -3.93 5.07
CA CYS A 194 14.09 -3.82 3.63
C CYS A 194 12.65 -4.25 3.32
N LEU A 195 12.17 -5.31 3.95
CA LEU A 195 10.80 -5.80 3.80
C LEU A 195 9.78 -4.72 4.18
N VAL A 196 9.86 -4.19 5.41
CA VAL A 196 8.90 -3.18 5.91
C VAL A 196 9.06 -1.84 5.20
N SER A 197 10.30 -1.42 4.92
CA SER A 197 10.56 -0.16 4.20
C SER A 197 9.91 -0.13 2.82
N THR A 198 9.86 -1.28 2.14
CA THR A 198 9.36 -1.36 0.76
C THR A 198 7.88 -1.72 0.68
N GLN A 199 7.37 -2.57 1.58
CA GLN A 199 5.99 -3.06 1.56
C GLN A 199 5.01 -2.21 2.37
N ILE A 200 5.49 -1.49 3.39
CA ILE A 200 4.64 -0.73 4.32
C ILE A 200 4.98 0.77 4.22
N CYS A 201 6.26 1.14 4.35
CA CYS A 201 6.67 2.54 4.52
C CYS A 201 7.13 3.26 3.23
N GLY A 202 6.83 2.74 2.04
CA GLY A 202 7.32 3.32 0.79
C GLY A 202 6.60 4.63 0.42
N PHE A 203 7.24 5.80 0.54
CA PHE A 203 6.63 7.10 0.19
C PHE A 203 6.98 7.61 -1.22
N THR A 204 8.22 7.43 -1.64
CA THR A 204 8.77 7.84 -2.95
C THR A 204 9.50 6.65 -3.56
N SER A 205 10.38 6.83 -4.56
CA SER A 205 11.18 5.86 -5.38
C SER A 205 11.53 4.44 -4.86
N GLY A 206 11.24 4.07 -3.62
CA GLY A 206 11.41 2.75 -3.04
C GLY A 206 12.87 2.50 -2.70
N SER A 207 13.70 3.55 -2.72
CA SER A 207 15.16 3.42 -2.65
C SER A 207 15.72 3.57 -1.24
N ARG A 208 14.92 4.05 -0.28
CA ARG A 208 15.35 4.31 1.11
C ARG A 208 14.25 3.97 2.12
N GLY A 209 14.67 3.62 3.34
CA GLY A 209 13.79 3.36 4.48
C GLY A 209 14.19 4.19 5.71
N PRO A 210 13.25 4.56 6.60
CA PRO A 210 13.57 5.34 7.79
C PRO A 210 14.34 4.52 8.84
N VAL A 211 15.40 5.11 9.41
CA VAL A 211 16.36 4.41 10.31
C VAL A 211 15.70 3.77 11.54
N TYR A 212 14.65 4.40 12.10
CA TYR A 212 13.98 3.90 13.31
C TYR A 212 13.42 2.47 13.17
N LEU A 213 13.18 2.00 11.94
CA LEU A 213 12.74 0.63 11.71
C LEU A 213 13.74 -0.40 12.22
N LEU A 214 15.04 -0.07 12.28
CA LEU A 214 16.05 -0.99 12.83
C LEU A 214 15.80 -1.28 14.31
N GLU A 215 15.41 -0.26 15.09
CA GLU A 215 15.17 -0.38 16.53
C GLU A 215 13.93 -1.23 16.82
N LEU A 216 12.92 -1.19 15.95
CA LEU A 216 11.73 -2.06 16.07
C LEU A 216 12.08 -3.55 15.95
N PHE A 217 13.22 -3.88 15.37
CA PHE A 217 13.69 -5.24 15.20
C PHE A 217 14.85 -5.57 16.14
N GLU A 218 15.09 -4.78 17.19
CA GLU A 218 16.12 -5.07 18.19
C GLU A 218 15.83 -6.40 18.89
N THR A 219 14.59 -6.60 19.36
CA THR A 219 14.16 -7.79 20.11
C THR A 219 13.35 -8.80 19.28
N PHE A 220 13.08 -8.49 18.01
CA PHE A 220 12.23 -9.29 17.11
C PHE A 220 10.83 -9.62 17.67
N GLN A 221 10.27 -8.73 18.50
CA GLN A 221 8.90 -8.86 18.97
C GLN A 221 7.87 -8.55 17.86
N VAL A 222 6.63 -8.97 18.08
CA VAL A 222 5.49 -8.60 17.23
C VAL A 222 5.07 -7.16 17.54
N TYR A 223 4.77 -6.38 16.49
CA TYR A 223 4.18 -5.05 16.59
C TYR A 223 2.83 -5.03 15.87
N ALA A 224 2.05 -3.99 16.12
CA ALA A 224 0.81 -3.68 15.40
C ALA A 224 1.09 -3.25 13.94
N TRP A 225 1.54 -4.19 13.10
CA TRP A 225 1.94 -3.93 11.72
C TRP A 225 0.77 -3.59 10.81
N ALA A 226 -0.44 -4.11 11.07
CA ALA A 226 -1.62 -3.81 10.26
C ALA A 226 -2.05 -2.33 10.38
N PRO A 227 -2.21 -1.74 11.58
CA PRO A 227 -2.43 -0.30 11.72
C PRO A 227 -1.31 0.55 11.11
N ALA A 228 -0.06 0.13 11.27
CA ALA A 228 1.08 0.82 10.68
C ALA A 228 1.04 0.83 9.15
N CYS A 229 0.68 -0.30 8.53
CA CYS A 229 0.50 -0.40 7.09
C CYS A 229 -0.64 0.50 6.61
N LEU A 230 -1.78 0.51 7.31
CA LEU A 230 -2.92 1.35 6.95
C LEU A 230 -2.57 2.85 7.02
N ALA A 231 -1.97 3.29 8.12
CA ALA A 231 -1.58 4.68 8.31
C ALA A 231 -0.56 5.15 7.26
N ASN A 232 0.41 4.31 6.92
CA ASN A 232 1.38 4.64 5.88
C ASN A 232 0.75 4.64 4.48
N LEU A 233 -0.19 3.74 4.20
CA LEU A 233 -0.93 3.73 2.94
C LEU A 233 -1.75 5.00 2.76
N TYR A 234 -2.56 5.38 3.76
CA TYR A 234 -3.35 6.62 3.72
C TYR A 234 -2.45 7.84 3.52
N ARG A 235 -1.33 7.89 4.24
CA ARG A 235 -0.35 8.97 4.07
C ARG A 235 0.23 9.02 2.65
N THR A 236 0.54 7.87 2.05
CA THR A 236 1.07 7.81 0.68
C THR A 236 0.01 8.26 -0.33
N LEU A 237 -1.24 7.80 -0.20
CA LEU A 237 -2.34 8.23 -1.05
C LEU A 237 -2.58 9.74 -0.92
N SER A 238 -2.69 10.26 0.30
CA SER A 238 -2.91 11.70 0.54
C SER A 238 -1.76 12.58 0.05
N LYS A 239 -0.53 12.07 0.03
CA LYS A 239 0.61 12.76 -0.57
C LYS A 239 0.56 12.74 -2.09
N ALA A 240 0.19 11.61 -2.67
CA ALA A 240 0.10 11.46 -4.11
C ALA A 240 -0.95 12.39 -4.72
N THR A 241 -2.03 12.71 -4.00
CA THR A 241 -3.09 13.60 -4.50
C THR A 241 -2.71 15.07 -4.55
N ARG A 242 -1.74 15.53 -3.76
CA ARG A 242 -1.36 16.95 -3.71
C ARG A 242 -0.41 17.30 -4.84
N VAL A 243 -0.84 18.20 -5.72
CA VAL A 243 -0.07 18.66 -6.88
C VAL A 243 1.20 19.39 -6.45
N LYS A 244 1.14 20.18 -5.38
CA LYS A 244 2.30 20.90 -4.81
C LYS A 244 3.41 19.98 -4.28
N ASP A 245 3.10 18.73 -3.95
CA ASP A 245 4.10 17.76 -3.49
C ASP A 245 4.92 17.19 -4.67
N GLU A 246 4.50 17.43 -5.93
CA GLU A 246 5.15 16.98 -7.17
C GLU A 246 5.45 15.47 -7.23
N ILE A 247 4.70 14.67 -6.46
CA ILE A 247 4.87 13.22 -6.41
C ILE A 247 4.29 12.60 -7.68
N ARG A 248 5.13 11.85 -8.41
CA ARG A 248 4.74 11.04 -9.58
C ARG A 248 5.23 9.60 -9.51
N THR A 249 5.83 9.20 -8.39
CA THR A 249 6.25 7.83 -8.12
C THR A 249 5.80 7.42 -6.73
N ILE A 250 5.10 6.29 -6.64
CA ILE A 250 4.57 5.74 -5.40
C ILE A 250 5.10 4.32 -5.17
N CYS A 251 5.24 3.98 -3.88
CA CYS A 251 5.70 2.67 -3.40
C CYS A 251 4.84 2.26 -2.18
N GLY A 252 5.24 1.20 -1.47
CA GLY A 252 4.56 0.74 -0.26
C GLY A 252 3.55 -0.35 -0.57
N ALA A 253 2.40 -0.31 0.09
CA ALA A 253 1.38 -1.35 0.03
C ALA A 253 0.53 -1.32 -1.25
N LEU A 254 1.16 -1.19 -2.43
CA LEU A 254 0.47 -1.06 -3.71
C LEU A 254 -0.26 -2.35 -4.11
N GLN A 255 0.31 -3.53 -3.83
CA GLN A 255 -0.39 -4.79 -4.04
C GLN A 255 -1.68 -4.84 -3.21
N LEU A 256 -1.69 -4.29 -1.99
CA LEU A 256 -2.89 -4.21 -1.16
C LEU A 256 -3.98 -3.38 -1.82
N VAL A 257 -3.64 -2.17 -2.29
CA VAL A 257 -4.60 -1.29 -3.00
C VAL A 257 -5.20 -1.99 -4.21
N GLN A 258 -4.35 -2.63 -5.01
CA GLN A 258 -4.78 -3.35 -6.20
C GLN A 258 -5.69 -4.54 -5.87
N ILE A 259 -5.29 -5.38 -4.90
CA ILE A 259 -6.09 -6.52 -4.47
C ILE A 259 -7.44 -6.05 -3.91
N TRP A 260 -7.43 -5.00 -3.09
CA TRP A 260 -8.64 -4.40 -2.55
C TRP A 260 -9.58 -3.96 -3.67
N ALA A 261 -9.09 -3.19 -4.65
CA ALA A 261 -9.89 -2.74 -5.78
C ALA A 261 -10.51 -3.92 -6.55
N TYR A 262 -9.72 -4.90 -6.96
CA TYR A 262 -10.27 -6.07 -7.68
C TYR A 262 -11.17 -6.97 -6.82
N SER A 263 -11.03 -6.95 -5.50
CA SER A 263 -11.88 -7.72 -4.59
C SER A 263 -13.23 -7.07 -4.31
N ARG A 264 -13.30 -5.74 -4.41
CA ARG A 264 -14.49 -4.95 -4.06
C ARG A 264 -15.25 -4.46 -5.29
N MET A 265 -14.57 -4.29 -6.41
CA MET A 265 -15.08 -3.57 -7.58
C MET A 265 -14.96 -4.42 -8.84
N ARG A 266 -15.92 -4.24 -9.76
CA ARG A 266 -15.94 -4.93 -11.06
C ARG A 266 -15.13 -4.14 -12.09
N ILE A 267 -13.81 -4.11 -11.89
CA ILE A 267 -12.87 -3.39 -12.76
C ILE A 267 -11.98 -4.39 -13.51
N GLY A 268 -11.61 -4.05 -14.74
CA GLY A 268 -10.84 -4.87 -15.66
C GLY A 268 -11.71 -5.90 -16.39
N ARG A 269 -11.05 -6.77 -17.16
CA ARG A 269 -11.74 -7.91 -17.78
C ARG A 269 -12.24 -8.87 -16.68
N PRO A 270 -13.38 -9.57 -16.89
CA PRO A 270 -13.81 -10.62 -16.00
C PRO A 270 -12.65 -11.57 -15.73
N ILE A 271 -12.26 -11.66 -14.47
CA ILE A 271 -11.31 -12.65 -14.00
C ILE A 271 -11.94 -14.01 -14.34
N LYS A 272 -11.35 -14.75 -15.30
CA LYS A 272 -11.97 -15.92 -15.97
C LYS A 272 -12.77 -16.80 -15.00
N GLN A 273 -14.02 -17.13 -15.36
CA GLN A 273 -14.95 -17.98 -14.60
C GLN A 273 -14.40 -19.37 -14.22
N ASN A 274 -13.40 -19.91 -14.93
CA ASN A 274 -12.71 -21.15 -14.53
C ASN A 274 -11.94 -21.06 -13.18
N MET A 275 -12.06 -19.95 -12.45
CA MET A 275 -11.53 -19.75 -11.10
C MET A 275 -12.56 -19.87 -9.97
N GLU A 276 -13.78 -20.33 -10.28
CA GLU A 276 -14.77 -20.81 -9.28
C GLU A 276 -14.18 -21.88 -8.33
N ASN A 277 -13.16 -22.62 -8.80
CA ASN A 277 -12.44 -23.63 -8.00
C ASN A 277 -11.24 -23.09 -7.18
N ILE A 278 -10.90 -21.80 -7.25
CA ILE A 278 -9.83 -21.26 -6.41
C ILE A 278 -10.37 -21.05 -5.00
N LYS A 279 -10.09 -22.01 -4.12
CA LYS A 279 -10.36 -21.94 -2.69
C LYS A 279 -9.79 -20.64 -2.11
N PHE A 280 -10.58 -19.98 -1.26
CA PHE A 280 -10.11 -18.87 -0.44
C PHE A 280 -8.87 -19.33 0.34
N GLU A 281 -7.76 -18.62 0.13
CA GLU A 281 -6.48 -18.89 0.79
C GLU A 281 -6.11 -17.68 1.63
N PHE A 282 -5.75 -17.91 2.90
CA PHE A 282 -5.26 -16.85 3.78
C PHE A 282 -3.72 -16.75 3.71
N PRO A 283 -3.16 -15.53 3.62
CA PRO A 283 -3.87 -14.26 3.33
C PRO A 283 -4.30 -14.17 1.87
N LEU A 284 -5.26 -13.29 1.58
CA LEU A 284 -5.91 -13.22 0.27
C LEU A 284 -4.94 -12.94 -0.86
N PHE A 285 -3.81 -12.26 -0.60
CA PHE A 285 -2.81 -12.04 -1.64
C PHE A 285 -2.38 -13.34 -2.33
N LYS A 286 -2.32 -14.49 -1.63
CA LYS A 286 -1.91 -15.77 -2.22
C LYS A 286 -2.89 -16.27 -3.28
N MET A 287 -4.17 -16.06 -3.04
CA MET A 287 -5.23 -16.33 -4.02
C MET A 287 -5.07 -15.37 -5.20
N TRP A 288 -4.94 -14.08 -4.92
CA TRP A 288 -4.86 -13.03 -5.93
C TRP A 288 -3.60 -13.10 -6.78
N GLU A 289 -2.47 -13.58 -6.25
CA GLU A 289 -1.26 -13.88 -7.02
C GLU A 289 -1.57 -14.84 -8.17
N LYS A 290 -2.34 -15.90 -7.92
CA LYS A 290 -2.74 -16.87 -8.97
C LYS A 290 -3.71 -16.23 -9.97
N ARG A 291 -4.66 -15.43 -9.47
CA ARG A 291 -5.68 -14.78 -10.31
C ARG A 291 -5.09 -13.72 -11.25
N LEU A 292 -4.09 -12.97 -10.77
CA LEU A 292 -3.52 -11.83 -11.48
C LEU A 292 -2.40 -12.22 -12.44
N LYS A 293 -1.87 -13.45 -12.40
CA LYS A 293 -0.79 -13.93 -13.30
C LYS A 293 -1.04 -13.65 -14.78
N ASN A 294 -2.28 -13.84 -15.23
CA ASN A 294 -2.69 -13.65 -16.63
C ASN A 294 -3.68 -12.49 -16.80
N HIS A 295 -3.81 -11.63 -15.78
CA HIS A 295 -4.75 -10.53 -15.84
C HIS A 295 -4.17 -9.39 -16.68
N PHE A 296 -4.99 -8.89 -17.61
CA PHE A 296 -4.64 -7.76 -18.44
C PHE A 296 -4.76 -6.47 -17.62
N SER A 297 -3.67 -5.71 -17.50
CA SER A 297 -3.71 -4.38 -16.90
C SER A 297 -4.47 -3.42 -17.80
N LEU A 298 -5.24 -2.51 -17.22
CA LEU A 298 -5.92 -1.43 -17.92
C LEU A 298 -4.93 -0.59 -18.73
N THR A 299 -5.31 -0.23 -19.94
CA THR A 299 -4.40 0.35 -20.93
C THR A 299 -4.15 1.83 -20.63
N THR A 300 -5.16 2.54 -20.11
CA THR A 300 -5.11 3.97 -19.79
C THR A 300 -5.82 4.30 -18.48
N VAL A 301 -5.47 5.46 -17.90
CA VAL A 301 -6.15 6.00 -16.70
C VAL A 301 -7.60 6.35 -17.05
N GLU A 302 -7.86 6.81 -18.26
CA GLU A 302 -9.20 7.11 -18.75
C GLU A 302 -10.11 5.86 -18.74
N GLU A 303 -9.62 4.72 -19.26
CA GLU A 303 -10.34 3.44 -19.19
C GLU A 303 -10.64 3.04 -17.74
N ALA A 304 -9.69 3.27 -16.83
CA ALA A 304 -9.88 2.99 -15.41
C ALA A 304 -10.94 3.90 -14.78
N ARG A 305 -10.94 5.20 -15.08
CA ARG A 305 -11.98 6.15 -14.61
C ARG A 305 -13.35 5.73 -15.10
N GLN A 306 -13.51 5.47 -16.40
CA GLN A 306 -14.79 5.07 -16.98
C GLN A 306 -15.36 3.83 -16.27
N GLN A 307 -14.52 2.85 -15.97
CA GLN A 307 -14.95 1.64 -15.24
C GLN A 307 -15.21 1.87 -13.75
N LEU A 308 -14.58 2.86 -13.12
CA LEU A 308 -14.92 3.28 -11.76
C LEU A 308 -16.24 4.03 -11.72
N ASP A 309 -16.54 4.84 -12.74
CA ASP A 309 -17.75 5.66 -12.82
C ASP A 309 -19.01 4.87 -13.21
N GLN A 310 -18.85 3.82 -14.02
CA GLN A 310 -19.98 2.99 -14.47
C GLN A 310 -20.47 1.98 -13.42
N GLN A 311 -19.90 1.97 -12.20
CA GLN A 311 -20.30 1.03 -11.16
C GLN A 311 -21.61 1.46 -10.50
N GLY A 312 -22.63 0.62 -10.62
CA GLY A 312 -23.84 0.74 -9.80
C GLY A 312 -23.54 0.41 -8.32
N ILE A 313 -24.38 0.89 -7.41
CA ILE A 313 -24.27 0.65 -5.96
C ILE A 313 -24.14 -0.85 -5.63
N ASP A 314 -24.88 -1.70 -6.37
CA ASP A 314 -24.90 -3.16 -6.19
C ASP A 314 -23.63 -3.88 -6.71
N GLN A 315 -22.75 -3.15 -7.40
CA GLN A 315 -21.53 -3.70 -8.00
C GLN A 315 -20.30 -3.53 -7.11
N VAL A 316 -20.41 -2.75 -6.02
CA VAL A 316 -19.39 -2.67 -4.97
C VAL A 316 -19.73 -3.68 -3.87
N SER A 317 -18.91 -4.71 -3.72
CA SER A 317 -19.11 -5.72 -2.69
C SER A 317 -18.62 -5.24 -1.33
N TYR A 318 -19.52 -4.59 -0.58
CA TYR A 318 -19.28 -4.15 0.81
C TYR A 318 -19.37 -5.26 1.86
N PHE A 319 -19.53 -6.53 1.46
CA PHE A 319 -19.50 -7.65 2.40
C PHE A 319 -18.23 -7.55 3.24
N GLY A 320 -18.34 -7.23 4.54
CA GLY A 320 -17.24 -7.45 5.49
C GLY A 320 -16.71 -8.87 5.30
N TYR A 321 -15.49 -9.17 5.72
CA TYR A 321 -15.02 -10.55 5.69
C TYR A 321 -15.74 -11.32 6.81
N LEU A 322 -17.06 -11.45 6.67
CA LEU A 322 -18.00 -12.21 7.47
C LEU A 322 -17.85 -13.69 7.11
N CYS A 323 -16.60 -14.13 7.22
CA CYS A 323 -16.24 -15.51 7.41
C CYS A 323 -15.21 -15.55 8.55
N LEU A 324 -15.79 -15.69 9.75
CA LEU A 324 -15.29 -16.49 10.87
C LEU A 324 -14.32 -15.79 11.83
N LEU A 325 -14.81 -15.57 13.06
CA LEU A 325 -14.33 -15.98 14.40
C LEU A 325 -12.98 -16.74 14.58
N ILE A 326 -12.12 -16.89 13.57
CA ILE A 326 -10.89 -17.70 13.59
C ILE A 326 -9.69 -16.94 14.20
N CYS A 327 -9.72 -15.60 14.27
CA CYS A 327 -8.63 -14.85 14.91
C CYS A 327 -8.58 -14.93 16.44
N ARG A 328 -9.55 -15.60 17.11
CA ARG A 328 -9.46 -15.88 18.57
C ARG A 328 -8.80 -17.21 18.92
N ASN A 329 -8.54 -18.11 17.96
CA ASN A 329 -8.06 -19.47 18.26
C ASN A 329 -6.72 -19.87 17.61
N ILE A 330 -5.96 -18.95 17.03
CA ILE A 330 -4.57 -19.25 16.66
C ILE A 330 -3.68 -19.05 17.90
N LYS A 331 -3.76 -19.99 18.84
CA LYS A 331 -2.64 -20.22 19.77
C LYS A 331 -1.57 -21.00 19.00
N PRO A 332 -0.28 -20.61 19.08
CA PRO A 332 0.79 -21.44 18.55
C PRO A 332 0.80 -22.77 19.32
N LYS A 333 0.83 -23.88 18.59
CA LYS A 333 1.31 -25.16 19.13
C LYS A 333 2.83 -25.13 19.18
#